data_AF-A0A945ALM9-F1
#
_entry.id   AF-A0A945ALM9-F1
#
_cell.length_a   1.000
_cell.length_b   1.000
_cell.length_c   1.000
_cell.angle_alpha   90.00
_cell.angle_beta   90.00
_cell.angle_gamma   90.00
#
_symmetry.space_group_name_H-M   'P 1'
#
loop_
_entity.id
_entity.type
_entity.pdbx_description
1 polymer ?
#
loop_
_entity_poly.entity_id
_entity_poly.type
_entity_poly.pdbx_seq_one_letter_code
_entity_poly.pdbx_strand_id
1 'polypeptide(L)'
;MSYITGMNITQVDTSETFDLGSVGRTSDGKLYRYCQYEAGTAAVSAVAGEVAYYDGAGATQTYVVTSDLSDSVNVGAGVLQAILADGEYGWLQISGPATLTIALTAGADGNALTPVGAGDGTLDVSAAVTDHVCAIADDISAKKIICMFP
;
A
#
# COMPACT_ATOMS: atom_id res chain seq x y z
N MET A 1 -21.46 -4.43 1.52
CA MET A 1 -20.29 -3.53 1.61
C MET A 1 -20.76 -2.13 1.25
N SER A 2 -20.65 -1.17 2.17
CA SER A 2 -20.84 0.25 1.85
C SER A 2 -19.51 0.81 1.36
N TYR A 3 -19.53 1.70 0.37
CA TYR A 3 -18.32 2.38 -0.12
C TYR A 3 -18.45 3.88 0.11
N ILE A 4 -17.38 4.50 0.58
CA ILE A 4 -17.25 5.95 0.57
C ILE A 4 -17.01 6.40 -0.87
N THR A 5 -17.73 7.42 -1.32
CA THR A 5 -17.58 8.00 -2.66
C THR A 5 -17.33 9.50 -2.55
N GLY A 6 -16.68 10.10 -3.54
CA GLY A 6 -16.34 11.53 -3.50
C GLY A 6 -15.23 11.91 -2.50
N MET A 7 -14.49 10.92 -1.98
CA MET A 7 -13.33 11.16 -1.11
C MET A 7 -12.19 11.86 -1.85
N ASN A 8 -11.44 12.69 -1.13
CA ASN A 8 -10.16 13.19 -1.60
C ASN A 8 -9.06 12.18 -1.24
N ILE A 9 -8.62 11.38 -2.21
CA ILE A 9 -7.63 10.31 -1.99
C ILE A 9 -6.26 10.84 -1.58
N THR A 10 -5.95 12.11 -1.86
CA THR A 10 -4.67 12.74 -1.49
C THR A 10 -4.74 13.50 -0.17
N GLN A 11 -5.90 13.46 0.51
CA GLN A 11 -6.08 14.10 1.80
C GLN A 11 -5.27 13.37 2.87
N VAL A 12 -4.59 14.16 3.69
CA VAL A 12 -3.88 13.73 4.89
C VAL A 12 -4.63 14.29 6.08
N ASP A 13 -4.99 13.43 7.01
CA ASP A 13 -5.67 13.84 8.23
C ASP A 13 -4.74 13.65 9.44
N THR A 14 -4.72 14.63 10.34
CA THR A 14 -3.99 14.55 11.62
C THR A 14 -4.85 13.93 12.73
N SER A 15 -6.06 13.51 12.39
CA SER A 15 -7.01 12.82 13.27
C SER A 15 -7.93 11.96 12.42
N GLU A 16 -8.33 10.81 12.94
CA GLU A 16 -9.23 9.87 12.26
C GLU A 16 -10.51 10.56 11.78
N THR A 17 -10.67 10.69 10.45
CA THR A 17 -11.85 11.32 9.81
C THR A 17 -12.86 10.28 9.33
N PHE A 18 -12.37 9.07 9.03
CA PHE A 18 -13.17 7.91 8.67
C PHE A 18 -12.73 6.75 9.55
N ASP A 19 -13.65 5.83 9.88
CA ASP A 19 -13.29 4.63 10.62
C ASP A 19 -12.16 3.87 9.90
N LEU A 20 -11.11 3.52 10.62
CA LEU A 20 -9.99 2.73 10.09
C LEU A 20 -10.49 1.46 9.36
N GLY A 21 -9.92 1.22 8.17
CA GLY A 21 -10.32 0.11 7.30
C GLY A 21 -11.50 0.41 6.37
N SER A 22 -12.12 1.60 6.50
CA SER A 22 -13.15 2.04 5.58
C SER A 22 -12.68 1.96 4.13
N VAL A 23 -13.53 1.41 3.26
CA VAL A 23 -13.23 1.26 1.84
C VAL A 23 -13.96 2.34 1.04
N GLY A 24 -13.19 3.10 0.28
CA GLY A 24 -13.71 4.07 -0.66
C GLY A 24 -13.56 3.61 -2.11
N ARG A 25 -14.40 4.14 -2.98
CA ARG A 25 -14.39 3.85 -4.42
C ARG A 25 -14.49 5.13 -5.24
N THR A 26 -13.63 5.25 -6.24
CA THR A 26 -13.64 6.34 -7.23
C THR A 26 -14.43 5.93 -8.47
N SER A 27 -14.79 6.92 -9.31
CA SER A 27 -15.60 6.72 -10.51
C SER A 27 -14.92 5.85 -11.58
N ASP A 28 -13.58 5.79 -11.57
CA ASP A 28 -12.77 4.91 -12.42
C ASP A 28 -12.74 3.45 -11.92
N GLY A 29 -13.41 3.15 -10.81
CA GLY A 29 -13.55 1.80 -10.27
C GLY A 29 -12.43 1.35 -9.33
N LYS A 30 -11.42 2.18 -9.07
CA LYS A 30 -10.37 1.87 -8.09
C LYS A 30 -10.93 1.88 -6.67
N LEU A 31 -10.33 1.04 -5.83
CA LEU A 31 -10.67 0.94 -4.42
C LEU A 31 -9.51 1.43 -3.57
N TYR A 32 -9.86 2.10 -2.48
CA TYR A 32 -8.91 2.63 -1.53
C TYR A 32 -9.33 2.25 -0.11
N ARG A 33 -8.37 2.10 0.78
CA ARG A 33 -8.60 1.87 2.20
C ARG A 33 -8.03 3.00 3.01
N TYR A 34 -8.78 3.43 4.03
CA TYR A 34 -8.32 4.42 4.99
C TYR A 34 -7.52 3.73 6.10
N CYS A 35 -6.27 4.14 6.28
CA CYS A 35 -5.33 3.55 7.23
C CYS A 35 -4.59 4.64 8.02
N GLN A 36 -4.02 4.25 9.17
CA GLN A 36 -3.06 5.06 9.92
C GLN A 36 -1.64 4.71 9.48
N TYR A 37 -0.79 5.71 9.30
CA TYR A 37 0.62 5.53 8.97
C TYR A 37 1.50 5.70 10.20
N GLU A 38 2.40 4.75 10.41
CA GLU A 38 3.46 4.81 11.41
C GLU A 38 4.82 4.75 10.70
N ALA A 39 5.72 5.66 11.06
CA ALA A 39 7.02 5.82 10.41
C ALA A 39 8.02 4.71 10.75
N GLY A 40 7.61 3.77 11.62
CA GLY A 40 8.45 2.69 12.12
C GLY A 40 9.63 3.20 12.96
N THR A 41 10.49 2.26 13.32
CA THR A 41 11.70 2.47 14.10
C THR A 41 12.71 3.34 13.37
N ALA A 42 12.77 3.26 12.03
CA ALA A 42 13.64 4.07 11.20
C ALA A 42 13.13 5.52 11.00
N ALA A 43 11.94 5.86 11.49
CA ALA A 43 11.30 7.18 11.37
C ALA A 43 11.20 7.66 9.91
N VAL A 44 10.82 6.75 9.00
CA VAL A 44 10.67 7.04 7.58
C VAL A 44 9.27 7.59 7.32
N SER A 45 9.18 8.81 6.80
CA SER A 45 7.90 9.35 6.31
C SER A 45 7.46 8.63 5.04
N ALA A 46 6.16 8.42 4.89
CA ALA A 46 5.59 7.79 3.71
C ALA A 46 5.80 8.68 2.48
N VAL A 47 6.03 8.07 1.32
CA VAL A 47 6.12 8.79 0.04
C VAL A 47 4.95 8.42 -0.84
N ALA A 48 4.32 9.42 -1.47
CA ALA A 48 3.24 9.17 -2.42
C ALA A 48 3.72 8.27 -3.58
N GLY A 49 2.94 7.26 -3.91
CA GLY A 49 3.24 6.27 -4.94
C GLY A 49 4.15 5.13 -4.50
N GLU A 50 4.58 5.07 -3.24
CA GLU A 50 5.25 3.91 -2.66
C GLU A 50 4.23 2.91 -2.10
N VAL A 51 4.71 1.69 -1.84
CA VAL A 51 3.92 0.63 -1.24
C VAL A 51 4.07 0.67 0.28
N ALA A 52 2.95 0.60 0.99
CA ALA A 52 2.93 0.39 2.43
C ALA A 52 2.57 -1.05 2.76
N TYR A 53 2.99 -1.47 3.95
CA TYR A 53 2.83 -2.80 4.52
C TYR A 53 2.19 -2.68 5.90
N TYR A 54 1.57 -3.75 6.41
CA TYR A 54 1.06 -3.75 7.78
C TYR A 54 2.22 -3.82 8.79
N ASP A 55 2.24 -2.91 9.76
CA ASP A 55 3.37 -2.56 10.65
C ASP A 55 3.70 -3.58 11.77
N GLY A 56 2.98 -4.69 11.86
CA GLY A 56 3.13 -5.59 13.01
C GLY A 56 2.11 -6.72 13.10
N ALA A 57 2.36 -7.64 14.04
CA ALA A 57 1.51 -8.80 14.24
C ALA A 57 0.08 -8.39 14.63
N GLY A 58 -0.88 -8.70 13.77
CA GLY A 58 -2.28 -8.34 13.98
C GLY A 58 -2.67 -6.95 13.42
N ALA A 59 -1.74 -6.21 12.82
CA ALA A 59 -1.98 -4.89 12.26
C ALA A 59 -2.95 -4.87 11.08
N THR A 60 -3.15 -6.02 10.41
CA THR A 60 -4.22 -6.22 9.42
C THR A 60 -5.63 -6.01 10.00
N GLN A 61 -5.78 -6.08 11.33
CA GLN A 61 -7.04 -5.84 12.03
C GLN A 61 -7.16 -4.39 12.55
N THR A 62 -6.04 -3.68 12.68
CA THR A 62 -6.00 -2.29 13.16
C THR A 62 -5.81 -1.28 12.03
N TYR A 63 -5.48 -1.75 10.81
CA TYR A 63 -5.23 -0.91 9.64
C TYR A 63 -4.13 0.13 9.86
N VAL A 64 -3.12 -0.27 10.63
CA VAL A 64 -1.89 0.50 10.82
C VAL A 64 -0.86 -0.01 9.82
N VAL A 65 -0.21 0.92 9.13
CA VAL A 65 0.68 0.64 8.01
C VAL A 65 1.98 1.42 8.12
N THR A 66 3.02 0.90 7.49
CA THR A 66 4.34 1.52 7.41
C THR A 66 4.96 1.28 6.03
N SER A 67 5.87 2.13 5.58
CA SER A 67 6.71 1.85 4.40
C SER A 67 8.06 1.22 4.77
N ASP A 68 8.38 1.12 6.07
CA ASP A 68 9.54 0.38 6.57
C ASP A 68 9.21 -1.13 6.52
N LEU A 69 9.81 -1.82 5.54
CA LEU A 69 9.52 -3.23 5.36
C LEU A 69 10.05 -4.07 6.52
N SER A 70 11.14 -3.62 7.15
CA SER A 70 11.81 -4.35 8.24
C SER A 70 10.99 -4.38 9.52
N ASP A 71 10.10 -3.40 9.70
CA ASP A 71 9.12 -3.36 10.80
C ASP A 71 7.76 -3.98 10.41
N SER A 72 7.58 -4.46 9.18
CA SER A 72 6.32 -5.02 8.72
C SER A 72 6.15 -6.52 9.00
N VAL A 73 4.93 -7.03 8.79
CA VAL A 73 4.65 -8.48 8.72
C VAL A 73 4.73 -9.06 7.30
N ASN A 74 5.37 -8.36 6.37
CA ASN A 74 5.46 -8.75 4.95
C ASN A 74 4.08 -9.00 4.30
N VAL A 75 3.06 -8.25 4.72
CA VAL A 75 1.75 -8.20 4.08
C VAL A 75 1.55 -6.81 3.53
N GLY A 76 1.36 -6.70 2.22
CA GLY A 76 1.11 -5.41 1.57
C GLY A 76 -0.24 -4.85 2.00
N ALA A 77 -0.30 -3.54 2.26
CA ALA A 77 -1.50 -2.84 2.64
C ALA A 77 -2.08 -1.96 1.53
N GLY A 78 -1.25 -1.43 0.63
CA GLY A 78 -1.69 -0.67 -0.53
C GLY A 78 -0.64 0.33 -1.02
N VAL A 79 -0.98 1.09 -2.07
CA VAL A 79 -0.14 2.16 -2.61
C VAL A 79 -0.54 3.50 -2.00
N LEU A 80 0.41 4.18 -1.36
CA LEU A 80 0.24 5.47 -0.72
C LEU A 80 -0.19 6.55 -1.73
N GLN A 81 -1.22 7.32 -1.42
CA GLN A 81 -1.71 8.40 -2.29
C GLN A 81 -1.18 9.79 -1.89
N ALA A 82 -0.58 9.89 -0.71
CA ALA A 82 -0.03 11.13 -0.15
C ALA A 82 1.26 10.83 0.65
N ILE A 83 1.98 11.89 0.99
CA ILE A 83 3.08 11.84 1.95
C ILE A 83 2.46 11.88 3.34
N LEU A 84 2.65 10.83 4.13
CA LEU A 84 2.12 10.72 5.49
C LEU A 84 3.29 10.74 6.48
N ALA A 85 3.17 11.58 7.50
CA ALA A 85 4.05 11.56 8.66
C ALA A 85 3.55 10.55 9.70
N ASP A 86 4.37 10.34 10.74
CA ASP A 86 4.06 9.45 11.85
C ASP A 86 2.74 9.83 12.55
N GLY A 87 1.84 8.87 12.71
CA GLY A 87 0.52 9.04 13.31
C GLY A 87 -0.52 9.73 12.43
N GLU A 88 -0.24 9.99 11.15
CA GLU A 88 -1.20 10.58 10.22
C GLU A 88 -2.05 9.52 9.51
N TYR A 89 -3.18 9.95 8.97
CA TYR A 89 -4.17 9.08 8.34
C TYR A 89 -4.36 9.44 6.87
N GLY A 90 -4.60 8.44 6.04
CA GLY A 90 -4.77 8.66 4.61
C GLY A 90 -5.31 7.45 3.85
N TRP A 91 -5.52 7.66 2.56
CA TRP A 91 -6.04 6.64 1.64
C TRP A 91 -4.89 5.90 0.94
N LEU A 92 -4.98 4.57 0.94
CA LEU A 92 -4.10 3.68 0.19
C LEU A 92 -4.89 2.99 -0.91
N GLN A 93 -4.36 2.96 -2.13
CA GLN A 93 -4.98 2.22 -3.23
C GLN A 93 -4.78 0.72 -3.02
N ILE A 94 -5.88 -0.02 -2.90
CA ILE A 94 -5.87 -1.47 -2.67
C ILE A 94 -6.24 -2.27 -3.93
N SER A 95 -6.94 -1.65 -4.88
CA SER A 95 -7.39 -2.32 -6.10
C SER A 95 -7.37 -1.42 -7.34
N GLY A 96 -7.05 -2.04 -8.48
CA GLY A 96 -6.99 -1.39 -9.79
C GLY A 96 -5.57 -0.99 -10.20
N PRO A 97 -5.40 -0.38 -11.39
CA PRO A 97 -4.08 -0.03 -11.90
C PRO A 97 -3.45 1.13 -11.12
N ALA A 98 -2.18 0.98 -10.74
CA ALA A 98 -1.37 2.01 -10.08
C ALA A 98 -0.05 2.21 -10.80
N THR A 99 0.58 3.37 -10.60
CA THR A 99 1.93 3.67 -11.06
C THR A 99 2.77 4.01 -9.84
N LEU A 100 3.82 3.23 -9.60
CA LEU A 100 4.71 3.43 -8.47
C LEU A 100 5.73 4.53 -8.79
N THR A 101 6.15 5.29 -7.78
CA THR A 101 7.22 6.28 -7.89
C THR A 101 8.59 5.62 -7.88
N ILE A 102 8.76 4.59 -7.05
CA ILE A 102 9.94 3.72 -6.98
C ILE A 102 9.85 2.59 -8.03
N ALA A 103 11.00 2.18 -8.56
CA ALA A 103 11.08 1.04 -9.47
C ALA A 103 10.95 -0.29 -8.70
N LEU A 104 10.30 -1.28 -9.31
CA LEU A 104 10.26 -2.64 -8.79
C LEU A 104 11.68 -3.21 -8.71
N THR A 105 11.94 -4.02 -7.68
CA THR A 105 13.29 -4.53 -7.38
C THR A 105 13.78 -5.50 -8.46
N ALA A 106 12.87 -6.25 -9.07
CA ALA A 106 13.12 -7.14 -10.21
C ALA A 106 11.80 -7.53 -10.91
N GLY A 107 11.93 -8.22 -12.05
CA GLY A 107 10.81 -8.96 -12.68
C GLY A 107 10.58 -8.67 -14.15
N ALA A 108 9.45 -9.18 -14.63
CA ALA A 108 8.90 -8.96 -15.95
C ALA A 108 7.38 -8.76 -15.84
N ASP A 109 6.77 -8.27 -16.92
CA ASP A 109 5.33 -8.10 -17.02
C ASP A 109 4.62 -9.45 -16.79
N GLY A 110 3.53 -9.43 -16.03
CA GLY A 110 2.75 -10.59 -15.63
C GLY A 110 3.24 -11.30 -14.35
N ASN A 111 4.38 -10.91 -13.78
CA ASN A 111 4.87 -11.53 -12.54
C ASN A 111 4.01 -11.14 -11.33
N ALA A 112 3.79 -12.12 -10.44
CA ALA A 112 3.22 -11.89 -9.12
C ALA A 112 4.23 -11.16 -8.23
N LEU A 113 3.75 -10.13 -7.53
CA LEU A 113 4.57 -9.25 -6.69
C LEU A 113 4.23 -9.44 -5.21
N THR A 114 5.27 -9.41 -4.39
CA THR A 114 5.22 -9.59 -2.94
C THR A 114 6.13 -8.58 -2.24
N PRO A 115 5.81 -8.17 -1.01
CA PRO A 115 6.75 -7.43 -0.17
C PRO A 115 7.85 -8.34 0.41
N VAL A 116 7.72 -9.68 0.38
CA VAL A 116 8.73 -10.59 0.91
C VAL A 116 10.04 -10.45 0.13
N GLY A 117 11.12 -10.10 0.82
CA GLY A 117 12.45 -9.93 0.21
C GLY A 117 12.66 -8.61 -0.55
N ALA A 118 11.65 -7.73 -0.59
CA ALA A 118 11.77 -6.40 -1.17
C ALA A 118 12.61 -5.45 -0.30
N GLY A 119 12.81 -4.22 -0.78
CA GLY A 119 13.24 -3.10 0.06
C GLY A 119 12.04 -2.27 0.54
N ASP A 120 12.32 -1.24 1.33
CA ASP A 120 11.32 -0.28 1.80
C ASP A 120 10.59 0.41 0.62
N GLY A 121 9.28 0.60 0.77
CA GLY A 121 8.43 1.27 -0.22
C GLY A 121 8.25 0.56 -1.57
N THR A 122 8.81 -0.65 -1.77
CA THR A 122 8.78 -1.38 -3.06
C THR A 122 8.23 -2.81 -2.95
N LEU A 123 8.21 -3.52 -4.08
CA LEU A 123 7.83 -4.93 -4.18
C LEU A 123 8.91 -5.69 -4.95
N ASP A 124 8.94 -7.00 -4.74
CA ASP A 124 9.77 -7.94 -5.49
C ASP A 124 8.92 -9.05 -6.11
N VAL A 125 9.51 -9.81 -7.02
CA VAL A 125 8.88 -10.99 -7.62
C VAL A 125 8.73 -12.07 -6.57
N SER A 126 7.53 -12.62 -6.43
CA SER A 126 7.29 -13.79 -5.59
C SER A 126 8.13 -14.98 -6.08
N ALA A 127 8.91 -15.56 -5.16
CA ALA A 127 9.82 -16.65 -5.42
C ALA A 127 9.35 -17.97 -4.79
N ALA A 128 8.48 -17.90 -3.78
CA ALA A 128 7.89 -19.05 -3.11
C ALA A 128 6.37 -19.02 -3.18
N VAL A 129 5.76 -20.21 -3.27
CA VAL A 129 4.29 -20.38 -3.27
C VAL A 129 3.63 -19.98 -1.94
N THR A 130 4.43 -19.80 -0.90
CA THR A 130 4.01 -19.33 0.42
C THR A 130 4.01 -17.80 0.53
N ASP A 131 4.58 -17.09 -0.44
CA ASP A 131 4.64 -15.64 -0.39
C ASP A 131 3.25 -15.04 -0.51
N HIS A 132 3.04 -13.95 0.23
CA HIS A 132 1.84 -13.16 0.09
C HIS A 132 1.91 -12.33 -1.20
N VAL A 133 1.06 -12.66 -2.18
CA VAL A 133 0.95 -11.90 -3.43
C VAL A 133 -0.03 -10.76 -3.25
N CYS A 134 0.42 -9.51 -3.46
CA CYS A 134 -0.39 -8.30 -3.25
C CYS A 134 -0.54 -7.42 -4.51
N ALA A 135 0.22 -7.71 -5.56
CA ALA A 135 0.09 -7.03 -6.85
C ALA A 135 0.56 -7.92 -8.01
N ILE A 136 0.26 -7.49 -9.24
CA ILE A 136 0.81 -8.07 -10.48
C ILE A 136 1.53 -6.96 -11.24
N ALA A 137 2.72 -7.24 -11.78
CA ALA A 137 3.39 -6.33 -12.71
C ALA A 137 2.62 -6.26 -14.03
N ASP A 138 2.20 -5.06 -14.44
CA ASP A 138 1.50 -4.84 -15.73
C ASP A 138 2.47 -4.37 -16.81
N ASP A 139 3.25 -3.33 -16.47
CA ASP A 139 4.34 -2.80 -17.29
C ASP A 139 5.45 -2.35 -16.34
N ILE A 140 6.43 -3.24 -16.11
CA ILE A 140 7.51 -2.98 -15.17
C ILE A 140 8.39 -1.82 -15.61
N SER A 141 8.54 -1.64 -16.93
CA SER A 141 9.34 -0.55 -17.52
C SER A 141 8.73 0.82 -17.25
N ALA A 142 7.40 0.88 -17.11
CA ALA A 142 6.65 2.07 -16.74
C ALA A 142 6.23 2.10 -15.25
N LYS A 143 6.73 1.17 -14.42
CA LYS A 143 6.40 1.04 -12.99
C LYS A 143 4.90 0.86 -12.72
N LYS A 144 4.18 0.19 -13.63
CA LYS A 144 2.75 -0.03 -13.51
C LYS A 144 2.45 -1.39 -12.93
N ILE A 145 1.55 -1.40 -11.96
CA ILE A 145 1.07 -2.62 -11.29
C ILE A 145 -0.46 -2.66 -11.28
N ILE A 146 -1.00 -3.85 -11.15
CA ILE A 146 -2.41 -4.08 -10.80
C ILE A 146 -2.45 -4.38 -9.30
N CYS A 147 -3.05 -3.48 -8.53
CA CYS A 147 -3.22 -3.64 -7.09
C CYS A 147 -4.25 -4.74 -6.79
N MET A 148 -3.89 -5.64 -5.88
CA MET A 148 -4.76 -6.69 -5.33
C MET A 148 -4.47 -6.88 -3.84
N PHE A 149 -4.30 -5.78 -3.12
CA PHE A 149 -4.01 -5.80 -1.70
C PHE A 149 -5.25 -6.29 -0.91
N PRO A 150 -5.05 -7.08 0.16
CA PRO A 150 -6.13 -7.58 1.01
C PRO A 150 -6.86 -6.42 1.69
#